data_AF-A0A3G8XLI8-F1
#
_entry.id   AF-A0A3G8XLI8-F1
#
_cell.length_a   1.000
_cell.length_b   1.000
_cell.length_c   1.000
_cell.angle_alpha   90.00
_cell.angle_beta   90.00
_cell.angle_gamma   90.00
#
_symmetry.space_group_name_H-M   'P 1'
#
loop_
_entity.id
_entity.type
_entity.pdbx_description
1 polymer ?
#
loop_
_entity_poly.entity_id
_entity_poly.type
_entity_poly.pdbx_seq_one_letter_code
_entity_poly.pdbx_strand_id
1 'polypeptide(L)'
;MINEFLLQEFGNKIKKLRLDKNISQEKLSFLTGFHRTYIGMIERGERNISLTNMAVFAKVFELNLSELIDFSTVNPDHNFKNYEIKGEK
;
A
#
# COMPACT_ATOMS: atom_id res chain seq x y z
N MET A 1 -16.53 -1.29 1.87
CA MET A 1 -16.00 -0.07 1.23
C MET A 1 -16.19 -0.24 -0.28
N ILE A 2 -16.29 0.82 -1.07
CA ILE A 2 -16.17 0.67 -2.54
C ILE A 2 -14.68 0.55 -2.90
N ASN A 3 -14.36 -0.06 -4.03
CA ASN A 3 -12.98 -0.14 -4.56
C ASN A 3 -11.98 -0.87 -3.64
N GLU A 4 -12.43 -1.91 -2.93
CA GLU A 4 -11.59 -2.65 -1.96
C GLU A 4 -10.37 -3.34 -2.60
N PHE A 5 -10.41 -3.62 -3.91
CA PHE A 5 -9.28 -4.19 -4.63
C PHE A 5 -8.01 -3.30 -4.56
N LEU A 6 -8.17 -1.98 -4.41
CA LEU A 6 -7.05 -1.05 -4.23
C LEU A 6 -6.23 -1.35 -2.97
N LEU A 7 -6.87 -1.90 -1.92
CA LEU A 7 -6.16 -2.28 -0.70
C LEU A 7 -5.20 -3.45 -0.94
N GLN A 8 -5.60 -4.40 -1.81
CA GLN A 8 -4.74 -5.52 -2.21
C GLN A 8 -3.58 -5.04 -3.08
N GLU A 9 -3.83 -4.15 -4.04
CA GLU A 9 -2.79 -3.57 -4.89
C GLU A 9 -1.76 -2.79 -4.06
N PHE A 10 -2.23 -1.94 -3.14
CA PHE A 10 -1.37 -1.21 -2.21
C PHE A 10 -0.57 -2.16 -1.31
N GLY A 11 -1.23 -3.16 -0.71
CA GLY A 11 -0.57 -4.16 0.12
C GLY A 11 0.54 -4.93 -0.62
N ASN A 12 0.28 -5.33 -1.86
CA ASN A 12 1.24 -5.99 -2.73
C ASN A 12 2.42 -5.08 -3.09
N LYS A 13 2.16 -3.80 -3.38
CA LYS A 13 3.21 -2.79 -3.63
C LYS A 13 4.13 -2.62 -2.42
N ILE A 14 3.58 -2.49 -1.21
CA ILE A 14 4.36 -2.37 0.03
C ILE A 14 5.18 -3.64 0.28
N LYS A 15 4.57 -4.82 0.14
CA LYS A 15 5.27 -6.10 0.29
C LYS A 15 6.41 -6.23 -0.71
N LYS A 16 6.20 -5.87 -1.98
CA LYS A 16 7.23 -5.87 -3.01
C LYS A 16 8.40 -4.96 -2.63
N LEU A 17 8.14 -3.68 -2.33
CA LEU A 17 9.18 -2.73 -1.92
C LEU A 17 9.97 -3.21 -0.69
N ARG A 18 9.28 -3.84 0.27
CA ARG A 18 9.90 -4.42 1.46
C ARG A 18 10.86 -5.57 1.11
N LEU A 19 10.44 -6.48 0.22
CA LEU A 19 11.26 -7.60 -0.22
C LEU A 19 12.43 -7.14 -1.11
N ASP A 20 12.21 -6.14 -1.97
CA ASP A 20 13.26 -5.55 -2.81
C ASP A 20 14.35 -4.87 -1.96
N LYS A 21 13.99 -4.27 -0.80
CA LYS A 21 14.94 -3.78 0.22
C LYS A 21 15.50 -4.88 1.14
N ASN A 22 15.10 -6.14 0.97
CA ASN A 22 15.49 -7.29 1.78
C ASN A 22 15.30 -7.10 3.31
N ILE A 23 14.15 -6.55 3.71
CA ILE A 23 13.83 -6.32 5.13
C ILE A 23 12.59 -7.11 5.59
N SER A 24 12.56 -7.48 6.87
CA SER A 24 11.41 -8.15 7.50
C SER A 24 10.28 -7.14 7.79
N GLN A 25 9.06 -7.64 8.07
CA GLN A 25 7.96 -6.78 8.54
C GLN A 25 8.29 -6.10 9.88
N GLU A 26 9.08 -6.75 10.72
CA GLU A 26 9.56 -6.18 11.98
C GLU A 26 10.56 -5.05 11.76
N LYS A 27 11.47 -5.21 10.79
CA LYS A 27 12.36 -4.12 10.41
C LYS A 27 11.60 -2.94 9.79
N LEU A 28 10.61 -3.21 8.93
CA LEU A 28 9.76 -2.16 8.37
C LEU A 28 8.97 -1.43 9.46
N SER A 29 8.41 -2.18 10.41
CA SER A 29 7.74 -1.64 11.60
C SER A 29 8.62 -0.67 12.38
N PHE A 30 9.89 -1.02 12.61
CA PHE A 30 10.86 -0.13 13.25
C PHE A 30 11.11 1.15 12.43
N LEU A 31 11.27 1.02 11.10
CA LEU A 31 11.55 2.16 10.22
C LEU A 31 10.38 3.13 10.09
N THR A 32 9.14 2.62 10.07
CA THR A 32 7.94 3.46 9.92
C THR A 32 7.36 3.91 11.26
N GLY A 33 7.79 3.32 12.38
CA GLY A 33 7.19 3.53 13.70
C GLY A 33 5.79 2.90 13.87
N PHE A 34 5.34 2.08 12.93
CA PHE A 34 4.04 1.39 13.03
C PHE A 34 4.22 0.03 13.69
N HIS A 35 3.21 -0.48 14.38
CA HIS A 35 3.25 -1.82 14.94
C HIS A 35 3.37 -2.90 13.83
N ARG A 36 4.18 -3.95 14.06
CA ARG A 36 4.38 -5.05 13.09
C ARG A 36 3.07 -5.67 12.58
N THR A 37 2.07 -5.82 13.45
CA THR A 37 0.74 -6.32 13.05
C THR A 37 0.06 -5.38 12.05
N TYR A 38 0.20 -4.06 12.21
CA TYR A 38 -0.34 -3.08 11.26
C TYR A 38 0.33 -3.21 9.90
N ILE A 39 1.66 -3.37 9.86
CA ILE A 39 2.40 -3.67 8.62
C ILE A 39 1.83 -4.91 7.94
N GLY A 40 1.63 -5.99 8.70
CA GLY A 40 1.04 -7.22 8.16
C GLY A 40 -0.39 -7.05 7.65
N MET A 41 -1.22 -6.27 8.34
CA MET A 41 -2.59 -5.95 7.90
C MET A 41 -2.59 -5.15 6.59
N ILE A 42 -1.66 -4.20 6.45
CA ILE A 42 -1.48 -3.44 5.20
C ILE A 42 -1.08 -4.36 4.05
N GLU A 43 -0.08 -5.21 4.25
CA GLU A 43 0.38 -6.13 3.20
C GLU A 43 -0.67 -7.15 2.75
N ARG A 44 -1.68 -7.43 3.60
CA ARG A 44 -2.82 -8.30 3.28
C ARG A 44 -4.06 -7.53 2.80
N GLY A 45 -3.99 -6.21 2.66
CA GLY A 45 -5.11 -5.37 2.24
C GLY A 45 -6.26 -5.28 3.25
N GLU A 46 -6.02 -5.56 4.53
CA GLU A 46 -7.04 -5.58 5.60
C GLU A 46 -7.30 -4.20 6.21
N ARG A 47 -6.52 -3.18 5.82
CA ARG A 47 -6.60 -1.82 6.35
C ARG A 47 -6.52 -0.80 5.23
N ASN A 48 -7.46 0.13 5.26
CA ASN A 48 -7.36 1.36 4.48
C ASN A 48 -6.45 2.35 5.23
N ILE A 49 -5.28 2.60 4.67
CA ILE A 49 -4.29 3.51 5.21
C ILE A 49 -4.65 4.96 4.91
N SER A 50 -4.43 5.88 5.85
CA SER A 50 -4.62 7.31 5.61
C SER A 50 -3.52 7.88 4.71
N LEU A 51 -3.84 8.96 4.01
CA LEU A 51 -2.89 9.68 3.15
C LEU A 51 -1.59 10.06 3.89
N THR A 52 -1.71 10.57 5.11
CA THR A 52 -0.57 10.99 5.94
C THR A 52 0.32 9.80 6.32
N ASN A 53 -0.27 8.65 6.61
CA ASN A 53 0.50 7.45 6.92
C ASN A 53 1.19 6.90 5.67
N MET A 54 0.56 6.97 4.49
CA MET A 54 1.24 6.61 3.23
C MET A 54 2.50 7.45 3.00
N ALA A 55 2.50 8.74 3.36
CA ALA A 55 3.69 9.59 3.25
C ALA A 55 4.87 9.09 4.12
N VAL A 56 4.59 8.45 5.27
CA VAL A 56 5.64 7.82 6.10
C VAL A 56 6.27 6.64 5.35
N PHE A 57 5.46 5.78 4.72
CA PHE A 57 5.99 4.69 3.89
C PHE A 57 6.77 5.22 2.69
N ALA A 58 6.27 6.26 2.01
CA ALA A 58 6.95 6.91 0.90
C ALA A 58 8.35 7.40 1.32
N LYS A 59 8.45 8.04 2.50
CA LYS A 59 9.74 8.48 3.05
C LYS A 59 10.69 7.32 3.35
N VAL A 60 10.21 6.23 3.93
CA VAL A 60 11.03 5.03 4.23
C VAL A 60 11.50 4.33 2.95
N PHE A 61 10.68 4.33 1.91
CA PHE A 61 11.03 3.76 0.61
C PHE A 61 11.79 4.71 -0.31
N GLU A 62 11.96 5.99 0.09
CA GLU A 62 12.61 7.04 -0.69
C GLU A 62 11.92 7.29 -2.04
N LEU A 63 10.59 7.31 -2.00
CA LEU A 63 9.73 7.53 -3.16
C LEU A 63 8.87 8.78 -2.95
N ASN A 64 8.45 9.41 -4.05
CA ASN A 64 7.32 10.31 -4.00
C ASN A 64 6.03 9.51 -3.74
N LEU A 65 5.02 10.19 -3.18
CA LEU A 65 3.75 9.53 -2.87
C LEU A 65 3.06 8.99 -4.13
N SER A 66 3.20 9.68 -5.27
CA SER A 66 2.68 9.24 -6.58
C SER A 66 3.31 7.91 -7.04
N GLU A 67 4.59 7.69 -6.77
CA GLU A 67 5.29 6.45 -7.12
C GLU A 67 4.92 5.30 -6.18
N LEU A 68 4.63 5.62 -4.91
CA LEU A 68 4.15 4.64 -3.93
C LEU A 68 2.77 4.09 -4.30
N ILE A 69 1.89 4.96 -4.83
CA ILE A 69 0.52 4.57 -5.24
C ILE A 69 0.42 4.25 -6.73
N ASP A 70 1.54 4.19 -7.46
CA ASP A 70 1.57 3.67 -8.81
C ASP A 70 1.56 2.13 -8.77
N PHE A 71 0.37 1.58 -9.03
CA PHE A 71 0.10 0.15 -9.02
C PHE A 71 0.39 -0.55 -10.34
N SER A 72 0.77 0.16 -11.41
CA SER A 72 1.11 -0.44 -12.71
C SER A 72 2.22 -1.51 -12.61
N THR A 73 3.11 -1.34 -11.63
CA THR A 73 4.22 -2.27 -11.33
C THR A 73 3.81 -3.58 -10.66
N VAL A 74 2.61 -3.66 -10.08
CA VAL A 74 2.10 -4.86 -9.39
C VAL A 74 0.79 -5.39 -10.01
N ASN A 75 0.04 -4.52 -10.68
CA ASN A 75 -1.10 -4.85 -11.52
C ASN A 75 -1.00 -4.05 -12.83
N PRO A 76 -0.48 -4.64 -13.91
CA PRO A 76 -0.41 -4.00 -15.22
C PRO A 76 -1.77 -3.59 -15.80
N ASP A 77 -2.85 -4.27 -15.37
CA ASP A 77 -4.22 -4.03 -15.81
C ASP A 77 -4.95 -2.99 -14.95
N HIS A 78 -4.24 -2.33 -14.01
CA HIS A 78 -4.81 -1.29 -13.16
C HIS A 78 -5.43 -0.17 -14.01
N ASN A 79 -6.73 0.08 -13.82
CA ASN A 79 -7.46 1.05 -14.62
C ASN A 79 -8.59 1.71 -13.82
N PHE A 80 -8.73 3.03 -13.94
CA PHE A 80 -9.78 3.81 -13.26
C PHE A 80 -11.20 3.41 -13.70
N LYS A 81 -11.36 2.76 -14.85
CA LYS A 81 -12.65 2.25 -15.33
C LYS A 81 -13.26 1.18 -14.42
N ASN A 82 -12.45 0.54 -13.58
CA ASN A 82 -12.92 -0.47 -12.62
C ASN A 82 -13.42 0.17 -11.30
N TYR A 83 -13.40 1.50 -11.19
CA TYR A 83 -13.75 2.19 -9.96
C TYR A 83 -15.26 2.38 -9.87
N GLU A 84 -15.83 1.95 -8.76
CA GLU A 84 -17.23 2.17 -8.40
C GLU A 84 -17.41 3.59 -7.81
N ILE A 85 -18.54 4.23 -8.11
CA ILE A 85 -18.98 5.46 -7.44
C ILE A 85 -20.00 5.09 -6.34
N LYS A 86 -19.96 5.77 -5.20
CA LYS A 86 -20.86 5.47 -4.06
C LYS A 86 -22.36 5.53 -4.39
N GLY A 87 -22.75 6.22 -5.46
CA GLY A 87 -24.14 6.40 -5.89
C GLY A 87 -24.64 5.40 -6.92
N GLU A 88 -23.83 4.41 -7.32
CA GLU A 88 -24.21 3.36 -8.29
C GLU A 88 -24.75 2.08 -7.61
N LYS A 89 -25.11 2.16 -6.32
CA LYS A 89 -25.80 1.11 -5.56
C LYS A 89 -27.21 1.53 -5.17
#